data_AF-A0A661LZM9-F1
#
_entry.id   AF-A0A661LZM9-F1
#
_cell.length_a   1.000
_cell.length_b   1.000
_cell.length_c   1.000
_cell.angle_alpha   90.00
_cell.angle_beta   90.00
_cell.angle_gamma   90.00
#
_symmetry.space_group_name_H-M   'P 1'
#
loop_
_entity.id
_entity.type
_entity.pdbx_description
1 polymer ?
#
loop_
_entity_poly.entity_id
_entity_poly.type
_entity_poly.pdbx_seq_one_letter_code
_entity_poly.pdbx_strand_id
1 'polypeptide(L)' 'MDPLICPKCSGAMRILAFIEDQEVIRKILNDLGLWKRAPRAPPPPPPPDIALDTSLSQVPAWEDDLNQDPGHPIDW' A
#
# COMPACT_ATOMS: atom_id res chain seq x y z
N MET A 1 12.32 9.00 22.45
CA MET A 1 12.30 10.47 22.62
C MET A 1 10.86 10.89 22.90
N ASP A 2 10.65 11.79 23.86
CA ASP A 2 9.34 12.35 24.15
C ASP A 2 9.01 13.48 23.15
N PRO A 3 7.97 13.35 22.31
CA PRO A 3 7.58 14.38 21.37
C PRO A 3 7.05 15.67 22.04
N LEU A 4 6.73 15.64 23.33
CA LEU A 4 6.28 16.80 24.11
C LEU A 4 7.44 17.54 24.81
N ILE A 5 8.70 17.26 24.46
CA ILE A 5 9.86 18.03 24.92
C ILE A 5 10.42 18.84 23.75
N CYS A 6 10.56 20.16 23.94
CA CYS A 6 11.13 21.03 22.93
C CYS A 6 12.62 20.69 22.70
N PRO A 7 13.06 20.39 21.46
CA PRO A 7 14.45 20.03 21.19
C PRO A 7 15.44 21.20 21.32
N LYS A 8 14.95 22.45 21.34
CA LYS A 8 15.78 23.66 21.42
C LYS A 8 16.06 24.12 22.84
N CYS A 9 15.09 23.98 23.75
CA CYS A 9 15.17 24.50 25.12
C CYS A 9 14.80 23.49 26.21
N SER A 10 14.45 22.24 25.85
CA SER A 10 14.04 21.17 26.76
C SER A 10 12.80 21.46 27.61
N GLY A 11 12.04 22.51 27.29
CA GLY A 11 10.77 22.81 27.94
C GLY A 11 9.65 21.83 27.57
N ALA A 12 8.70 21.64 28.49
CA ALA A 12 7.52 20.83 28.26
C ALA A 12 6.52 21.54 27.33
N MET A 13 6.04 20.83 26.31
CA MET A 13 5.01 21.27 25.37
C MET A 13 3.66 20.67 25.75
N ARG A 14 2.57 21.30 25.31
CA ARG A 14 1.19 20.85 25.58
C ARG A 14 0.37 20.90 24.31
N ILE A 15 -0.50 19.90 24.14
CA ILE A 15 -1.52 19.90 23.08
C ILE A 15 -2.64 20.85 23.50
N LEU A 16 -2.94 21.84 22.66
CA LEU A 16 -3.97 22.84 22.95
C LEU A 16 -5.34 22.47 22.39
N ALA A 17 -5.36 21.86 21.20
CA ALA A 17 -6.59 21.47 20.50
C ALA A 17 -6.30 20.41 19.44
N PHE A 18 -7.35 19.68 19.05
CA PHE A 18 -7.38 18.85 17.85
C PHE A 18 -8.23 19.56 16.79
N ILE A 19 -7.74 19.60 15.56
CA ILE A 19 -8.42 20.25 14.43
C ILE A 19 -8.76 19.16 13.42
N GLU A 20 -10.04 19.00 13.11
CA GLU A 20 -10.53 18.01 12.14
C GLU A 20 -11.00 18.64 10.82
N ASP A 21 -11.28 19.95 10.83
CA ASP A 21 -11.68 20.68 9.63
C ASP A 21 -10.50 20.82 8.65
N GLN A 22 -10.67 20.22 7.47
CA GLN A 22 -9.64 20.17 6.44
C GLN A 22 -9.27 21.56 5.88
N GLU A 23 -10.23 22.48 5.78
CA GLU A 23 -9.96 23.83 5.27
C GLU A 23 -9.17 24.65 6.28
N VAL A 24 -9.50 24.51 7.57
CA VAL A 24 -8.73 25.13 8.66
C VAL A 24 -7.30 24.60 8.70
N ILE A 25 -7.13 23.27 8.63
CA ILE A 25 -5.79 22.63 8.57
C ILE A 25 -5.00 23.18 7.38
N ARG A 26 -5.61 23.25 6.19
CA ARG A 26 -4.95 23.76 4.98
C ARG A 26 -4.51 25.20 5.15
N LYS A 27 -5.38 26.07 5.70
CA LYS A 27 -5.07 27.49 5.91
C LYS A 27 -3.87 27.67 6.85
N ILE A 28 -3.89 27.01 8.01
CA ILE A 28 -2.78 27.07 8.99
C ILE A 28 -1.47 26.61 8.36
N LEU A 29 -1.47 25.48 7.66
CA LEU A 29 -0.26 24.93 7.05
C LEU A 29 0.26 25.80 5.90
N ASN A 30 -0.62 26.45 5.13
CA ASN A 30 -0.22 27.41 4.09
C ASN A 30 0.46 28.64 4.71
N ASP A 31 -0.14 29.23 5.74
CA ASP A 31 0.40 30.42 6.41
C ASP A 31 1.77 30.15 7.07
N LEU A 32 1.98 28.92 7.56
CA LEU A 32 3.27 28.47 8.10
C LEU A 32 4.29 28.04 7.02
N GLY A 33 3.92 27.99 5.75
CA GLY A 33 4.77 27.48 4.67
C GLY A 33 5.06 25.97 4.76
N LEU A 34 4.25 25.24 5.54
CA LEU A 34 4.38 23.80 5.78
C LEU A 34 3.54 22.95 4.81
N TRP A 35 2.67 23.57 4.01
CA TRP A 35 1.87 22.90 2.99
C TRP A 35 2.72 22.50 1.78
N LYS A 36 3.54 21.45 1.96
CA LYS A 36 4.39 20.88 0.91
C LYS A 36 3.80 19.54 0.45
N ARG A 37 3.09 19.55 -0.68
CA ARG A 37 2.86 18.29 -1.41
C ARG A 37 4.15 17.93 -2.13
N ALA A 38 4.91 16.98 -1.59
CA ALA A 38 5.85 16.25 -2.43
C ALA A 38 5.03 15.61 -3.57
N PRO A 39 5.45 15.73 -4.84
CA PRO A 39 4.86 14.93 -5.89
C PRO A 39 4.99 13.46 -5.49
N ARG A 40 3.92 12.68 -5.70
CA ARG A 40 4.00 11.23 -5.52
C ARG A 40 5.13 10.73 -6.40
N ALA A 41 5.94 9.80 -5.87
CA ALA A 41 6.91 9.11 -6.70
C ALA A 41 6.19 8.48 -7.91
N PRO A 42 6.80 8.49 -9.11
CA PRO A 42 6.24 7.76 -10.23
C PRO A 42 6.07 6.27 -9.84
N PRO A 43 5.11 5.57 -10.44
CA PRO A 43 4.98 4.14 -10.23
C PRO A 43 6.31 3.44 -10.57
N PRO A 44 6.66 2.35 -9.88
CA PRO A 44 7.82 1.54 -10.26
C PRO A 44 7.65 1.05 -11.71
N PRO A 45 8.75 0.85 -12.45
CA PRO A 45 8.68 0.24 -13.77
C PRO A 45 8.02 -1.15 -13.67
N PRO A 46 7.37 -1.62 -14.75
CA PRO A 46 6.86 -2.99 -14.77
C PRO A 46 8.01 -3.96 -14.49
N PRO A 47 7.75 -5.09 -13.81
CA PRO A 47 8.75 -6.15 -13.70
C PRO A 47 9.21 -6.56 -15.11
N PRO A 48 10.47 -7.01 -15.28
CA PRO A 48 10.90 -7.56 -16.55
C PRO A 48 9.95 -8.67 -16.99
N ASP A 49 9.80 -8.87 -18.30
CA ASP A 49 9.07 -10.02 -18.86
C ASP A 49 9.82 -11.29 -18.45
N ILE A 50 9.46 -11.84 -17.29
CA ILE A 50 9.90 -13.16 -16.88
C ILE A 50 9.05 -14.09 -17.74
N ALA A 51 9.64 -14.59 -18.83
CA ALA A 51 9.10 -15.76 -19.49
C ALA A 51 9.03 -16.86 -18.42
N LEU A 52 7.83 -17.13 -17.89
CA LEU A 52 7.62 -18.27 -17.03
C LEU A 52 8.02 -19.48 -17.85
N ASP A 53 9.12 -20.13 -17.46
CA ASP A 53 9.49 -21.42 -18.02
C ASP A 53 8.50 -22.45 -17.48
N THR A 54 7.34 -22.54 -18.12
CA THR A 54 6.34 -23.56 -17.85
C THR A 54 6.90 -24.97 -18.08
N SER A 55 8.10 -25.11 -18.65
CA SER A 55 8.80 -26.38 -18.80
C SER A 55 9.27 -26.97 -17.46
N LEU A 56 9.31 -26.19 -16.37
CA LEU A 56 9.54 -26.68 -15.01
C LEU A 56 8.25 -27.00 -14.23
N SER A 57 7.09 -26.92 -14.87
CA SER A 57 5.85 -27.39 -14.25
C SER A 57 5.96 -28.89 -14.03
N GLN A 58 6.12 -29.32 -12.78
CA GLN A 58 6.25 -30.74 -12.40
C GLN A 58 4.92 -31.49 -12.41
N VAL A 59 3.82 -30.84 -12.84
CA VAL A 59 2.55 -31.53 -13.04
C VAL A 59 2.69 -32.43 -14.27
N PRO A 60 2.50 -33.75 -14.12
CA PRO A 60 2.51 -34.64 -15.26
C PRO A 60 1.42 -34.28 -16.27
N ALA A 61 1.72 -34.41 -17.56
CA ALA A 61 0.77 -34.11 -18.65
C ALA A 61 -0.54 -34.93 -18.61
N TRP A 62 -0.65 -35.96 -17.75
CA TRP A 62 -1.86 -36.78 -17.60
C TRP A 62 -2.94 -36.15 -16.70
N GLU A 63 -2.66 -35.04 -16.02
CA GLU A 63 -3.65 -34.34 -15.18
C GLU A 63 -4.53 -33.34 -15.97
N ASP A 64 -4.27 -33.13 -17.28
CA ASP A 64 -5.11 -32.30 -18.15
C ASP A 64 -6.46 -32.98 -18.51
N ASP A 65 -6.54 -34.32 -18.41
CA ASP A 65 -7.74 -35.10 -18.72
C ASP A 65 -8.84 -35.01 -17.63
N LEU A 66 -8.55 -34.45 -16.45
CA LEU A 66 -9.57 -34.27 -15.39
C LEU A 66 -10.58 -33.14 -15.71
N ASN A 67 -10.34 -32.35 -16.75
CA ASN A 67 -11.27 -31.33 -17.24
C ASN A 67 -12.16 -31.80 -18.40
N GLN A 68 -12.05 -33.06 -18.81
CA GLN A 68 -12.99 -33.69 -19.75
C GLN A 68 -13.72 -34.87 -19.08
N ASP A 69 -14.52 -34.61 -18.05
CA ASP A 69 -15.64 -35.51 -17.75
C ASP A 69 -16.97 -34.91 -18.25
N PRO A 70 -17.41 -35.27 -19.47
CA PRO A 70 -18.79 -35.10 -19.87
C PRO A 70 -19.64 -36.20 -19.23
N GLY A 71 -20.05 -35.98 -17.98
CA GLY A 71 -21.29 -36.54 -17.45
C GLY A 71 -21.19 -37.81 -16.62
N HIS A 72 -20.47 -37.79 -15.50
CA HIS A 72 -20.85 -38.63 -14.37
C HIS A 72 -21.79 -37.87 -13.41
N PRO A 73 -23.06 -38.29 -13.25
CA PRO A 73 -23.90 -37.82 -12.14
C PRO A 73 -23.30 -38.38 -10.86
N ILE A 74 -22.90 -37.54 -9.91
CA ILE A 74 -22.65 -38.03 -8.55
C ILE A 74 -24.01 -38.43 -7.98
N ASP A 75 -24.14 -39.74 -7.85
CA ASP A 75 -25.22 -40.52 -7.30
C ASP A 75 -25.70 -40.06 -5.91
N TRP A 76 -27.01 -40.27 -5.69
CA TRP A 76 -27.96 -39.75 -4.69
C TRP A 76 -27.53 -39.71 -3.21
#